data_AF-A0A2T6FNZ4-F1
#
_entry.id   AF-A0A2T6FNZ4-F1
#
_cell.length_a   1.000
_cell.length_b   1.000
_cell.length_c   1.000
_cell.angle_alpha   90.00
_cell.angle_beta   90.00
_cell.angle_gamma   90.00
#
_symmetry.space_group_name_H-M   'P 1'
#
loop_
_entity.id
_entity.type
_entity.pdbx_description
1 polymer ?
#
loop_
_entity_poly.entity_id
_entity_poly.type
_entity_poly.pdbx_seq_one_letter_code
_entity_poly.pdbx_strand_id
1 'polypeptide(L)' 'MNISFTEKQQQYIAAQVSGGDYQNASEVVRDALRLHEIYRHRIVEELRAEIAKGWDGPASNKTVQDIIAIKGKSKPK' A
#
# COMPACT_ATOMS: atom_id res chain seq x y z
N MET A 1 9.41 9.11 24.64
CA MET A 1 8.38 8.06 24.44
C MET A 1 9.07 6.72 24.59
N ASN A 2 8.59 5.82 25.43
CA ASN A 2 9.17 4.48 25.57
C ASN A 2 8.29 3.49 24.81
N ILE A 3 8.87 2.71 23.90
CA ILE A 3 8.17 1.79 23.03
C ILE A 3 8.84 0.42 23.17
N SER A 4 8.05 -0.60 23.44
CA SER A 4 8.55 -1.97 23.51
C SER A 4 8.45 -2.62 22.13
N PHE A 5 9.54 -3.25 21.71
CA PHE A 5 9.62 -3.98 20.45
C PHE A 5 9.69 -5.48 20.72
N THR A 6 9.12 -6.27 19.82
CA THR A 6 9.35 -7.72 19.78
C THR A 6 10.82 -8.02 19.51
N GLU A 7 11.30 -9.20 19.91
CA GLU A 7 12.70 -9.59 19.71
C GLU A 7 13.13 -9.50 18.23
N LYS A 8 12.29 -9.96 17.31
CA LYS A 8 12.52 -9.86 15.86
C LYS A 8 12.71 -8.41 15.39
N GLN A 9 11.93 -7.47 15.93
CA GLN A 9 12.06 -6.05 15.59
C GLN A 9 13.34 -5.44 16.16
N GLN A 10 13.73 -5.84 17.37
CA GLN A 10 14.99 -5.39 17.97
C GLN A 10 16.19 -5.85 17.15
N GLN A 11 16.21 -7.12 16.73
CA GLN A 11 17.26 -7.68 15.87
C GLN A 11 17.34 -6.94 14.52
N TYR A 12 16.19 -6.66 13.90
CA TYR A 12 16.13 -5.88 12.67
C TYR A 12 16.69 -4.47 12.85
N ILE A 13 16.24 -3.73 13.87
CA ILE A 13 16.71 -2.37 14.17
C ILE A 13 18.22 -2.37 14.43
N ALA A 14 18.72 -3.34 15.21
CA ALA A 14 20.15 -3.48 15.49
C ALA A 14 20.96 -3.73 14.22
N ALA A 15 20.47 -4.59 13.32
CA ALA A 15 21.13 -4.87 12.05
C ALA A 15 21.22 -3.60 11.17
N GLN A 16 20.15 -2.80 11.10
CA GLN A 16 20.13 -1.54 10.33
C GLN A 16 21.13 -0.51 10.87
N VAL A 17 21.25 -0.39 12.20
CA VAL A 17 22.23 0.52 12.82
C VAL A 17 23.66 -0.01 12.61
N SER A 18 23.89 -1.32 12.77
CA SER A 18 25.22 -1.91 12.54
C SER A 18 25.68 -1.85 11.08
N GLY A 19 24.74 -1.77 10.13
CA GLY A 19 25.02 -1.60 8.71
C GLY A 19 25.53 -0.21 8.34
N GLY A 20 25.39 0.77 9.24
CA GLY A 20 25.84 2.16 9.04
C GLY A 20 24.83 3.05 8.33
N ASP A 21 23.70 2.50 7.86
CA ASP A 21 22.62 3.27 7.21
C ASP A 21 21.92 4.23 8.19
N TYR A 22 21.97 3.93 9.50
CA TYR A 22 21.33 4.71 10.55
C TYR A 22 22.25 4.87 11.76
N GLN A 23 22.24 6.03 12.39
CA GLN A 23 23.07 6.32 13.57
C GLN A 23 22.47 5.75 14.86
N ASN A 24 21.15 5.57 14.91
CA ASN A 24 20.45 5.10 16.10
C ASN A 24 19.08 4.48 15.76
N ALA A 25 18.52 3.73 16.71
CA ALA A 25 17.22 3.12 16.58
C ALA A 25 16.08 4.12 16.30
N SER A 26 16.19 5.35 16.82
CA SER A 26 15.14 6.35 16.62
C SER A 26 15.06 6.83 15.17
N GLU A 27 16.17 6.82 14.42
CA GLU A 27 16.16 7.13 12.99
C GLU A 27 15.47 6.04 12.18
N VAL A 28 15.79 4.77 12.45
CA VAL A 28 15.14 3.62 11.82
C VAL A 28 13.63 3.69 12.02
N VAL A 29 13.19 3.96 13.26
CA VAL A 29 11.76 4.05 13.59
C VAL A 29 11.10 5.24 12.91
N ARG A 30 11.74 6.41 12.87
CA ARG A 30 11.20 7.58 12.17
C ARG A 30 11.04 7.33 10.68
N ASP A 31 12.00 6.67 10.06
CA ASP A 31 11.91 6.39 8.62
C ASP A 31 10.83 5.36 8.31
N ALA A 32 10.73 4.31 9.12
CA ALA A 32 9.63 3.34 9.02
C ALA A 32 8.25 4.00 9.17
N LEU A 33 8.11 4.94 10.12
CA LEU A 33 6.86 5.70 10.30
C LEU A 33 6.55 6.59 9.11
N ARG A 34 7.55 7.26 8.53
CA ARG A 34 7.38 8.07 7.31
C ARG A 34 6.91 7.21 6.14
N LEU A 35 7.54 6.06 5.93
CA LEU A 35 7.14 5.14 4.87
C LEU A 35 5.70 4.62 5.09
N HIS A 36 5.35 4.30 6.34
CA HIS A 36 4.01 3.87 6.72
C HIS A 36 2.95 4.95 6.48
N GLU A 37 3.26 6.20 6.82
CA GLU A 37 2.41 7.36 6.54
C GLU A 37 2.18 7.51 5.03
N ILE A 38 3.26 7.59 4.25
CA ILE A 38 3.18 7.71 2.78
C ILE A 38 2.37 6.57 2.18
N TYR A 39 2.62 5.33 2.59
CA TYR A 39 1.92 4.15 2.08
C TYR A 39 0.40 4.25 2.36
N ARG A 40 0.01 4.60 3.59
CA ARG A 40 -1.41 4.75 3.93
C ARG A 40 -2.08 5.88 3.17
N HIS A 41 -1.45 7.05 3.07
CA HIS A 41 -2.00 8.17 2.33
C HIS A 41 -2.12 7.84 0.85
N ARG A 42 -1.07 7.27 0.25
CA ARG A 42 -1.04 6.91 -1.17
C ARG A 42 -2.16 5.94 -1.55
N ILE A 43 -2.36 4.87 -0.78
CA ILE A 43 -3.43 3.89 -1.08
C ILE A 43 -4.80 4.55 -1.02
N VAL A 44 -5.04 5.40 -0.03
CA VAL A 44 -6.33 6.10 0.12
C VAL A 44 -6.55 7.06 -1.04
N GLU A 45 -5.52 7.83 -1.43
CA GLU A 45 -5.59 8.76 -2.56
C GLU A 45 -5.79 8.03 -3.89
N GLU A 46 -5.06 6.94 -4.14
CA GLU A 46 -5.24 6.12 -5.35
C GLU A 46 -6.65 5.52 -5.42
N LEU A 47 -7.17 5.00 -4.31
CA LEU A 47 -8.55 4.49 -4.24
C LEU A 47 -9.58 5.60 -4.50
N ARG A 48 -9.39 6.79 -3.91
CA ARG A 48 -10.26 7.95 -4.16
C ARG A 48 -10.23 8.36 -5.62
N ALA A 49 -9.06 8.36 -6.25
CA ALA A 49 -8.91 8.68 -7.66
C ALA A 49 -9.64 7.68 -8.56
N GLU A 50 -9.55 6.37 -8.28
CA GLU A 50 -10.30 5.35 -9.04
C GLU A 50 -11.82 5.47 -8.85
N ILE A 51 -12.28 5.80 -7.63
CA ILE A 51 -13.71 6.07 -7.38
C ILE A 51 -14.17 7.30 -8.16
N ALA A 52 -13.38 8.38 -8.17
CA ALA A 52 -13.68 9.60 -8.92
C ALA A 52 -13.84 9.32 -10.42
N LYS A 53 -12.95 8.49 -11.01
CA LYS A 53 -13.10 8.05 -12.41
C LYS A 53 -14.44 7.35 -12.68
N GLY A 54 -14.94 6.58 -11.71
CA GLY A 54 -16.24 5.92 -11.81
C GLY A 54 -17.41 6.91 -11.70
N TRP A 55 -17.29 7.94 -10.86
CA TRP A 55 -18.32 8.95 -10.64
C TRP A 55 -18.41 9.97 -11.77
N ASP A 56 -17.26 10.43 -12.26
CA ASP A 56 -17.14 11.37 -13.37
C ASP A 56 -17.28 10.67 -14.73
N GLY A 57 -17.25 9.34 -14.74
CA GLY A 57 -17.43 8.49 -15.90
C GLY A 57 -18.90 8.33 -16.31
N PRO A 58 -19.16 7.90 -17.56
CA PRO A 58 -20.52 7.61 -18.01
C PRO A 58 -21.11 6.42 -17.26
N ALA A 59 -22.41 6.48 -16.97
CA ALA A 59 -23.14 5.36 -16.38
C ALA A 59 -23.06 4.13 -17.31
N SER A 60 -22.75 2.97 -16.74
CA SER A 60 -22.72 1.71 -17.47
C SER A 60 -24.14 1.15 -17.62
N ASN A 61 -24.55 0.89 -18.87
CA ASN A 61 -25.78 0.16 -19.18
C ASN A 61 -25.57 -1.37 -19.22
N LYS A 62 -24.37 -1.85 -18.91
CA LYS A 62 -24.06 -3.29 -18.97
C LYS A 62 -24.72 -4.03 -17.83
N THR A 63 -25.42 -5.11 -18.16
CA THR A 63 -25.91 -6.07 -17.17
C THR A 63 -24.77 -6.98 -16.69
N VAL A 64 -25.00 -7.70 -15.60
CA VAL A 64 -24.04 -8.69 -15.09
C VAL A 64 -23.77 -9.78 -16.14
N GLN A 65 -24.80 -10.19 -16.89
CA GLN A 65 -24.70 -11.16 -17.97
C GLN A 65 -23.79 -10.67 -19.10
N ASP A 66 -23.89 -9.39 -19.48
CA ASP A 66 -23.04 -8.78 -20.51
C ASP A 66 -21.56 -8.80 -20.09
N ILE A 67 -21.28 -8.50 -18.83
CA ILE A 67 -19.91 -8.48 -18.28
C ILE A 67 -19.30 -9.89 -18.31
N ILE A 68 -20.07 -10.91 -17.92
CA ILE A 68 -19.62 -12.31 -17.94
C ILE A 68 -19.38 -12.79 -19.38
N ALA A 69 -20.29 -12.47 -20.30
CA ALA A 69 -20.17 -12.86 -21.70
C ALA A 69 -18.92 -12.25 -22.38
N ILE A 70 -18.58 -11.00 -22.06
CA ILE A 70 -17.36 -10.34 -22.55
C ILE A 70 -16.11 -11.07 -22.03
N LYS A 71 -16.07 -11.39 -20.74
CA LYS A 71 -14.92 -12.09 -20.12
C LYS A 71 -14.72 -13.51 -20.67
N GLY A 72 -15.79 -14.19 -21.08
CA GLY A 72 -15.72 -15.52 -21.71
C GLY A 72 -15.12 -15.52 -23.12
N LYS A 73 -15.28 -14.44 -23.89
CA LYS A 73 -14.79 -14.32 -25.27
C LYS A 73 -13.31 -13.92 -25.39
N SER A 74 -12.69 -13.45 -24.30
CA SER A 74 -11.32 -12.93 -24.32
C SER A 74 -10.24 -13.94 -23.88
N LYS A 75 -10.58 -15.22 -23.66
CA LYS A 75 -9.55 -16.26 -23.46
C LYS A 75 -8.90 -16.59 -24.81
N PRO A 76 -7.58 -16.37 -25.00
CA PRO A 76 -6.90 -16.91 -26.18
C PRO A 76 -6.97 -18.45 -26.10
N LYS A 77 -7.19 -19.08 -27.27
CA LYS A 77 -7.01 -20.53 -27.44
C LYS A 77 -5.56 -20.91 -27.25
#